data_AF-A7RWS1-F1
#
_entry.id   AF-A7RWS1-F1
#
_cell.length_a   1.000
_cell.length_b   1.000
_cell.length_c   1.000
_cell.angle_alpha   90.00
_cell.angle_beta   90.00
_cell.angle_gamma   90.00
#
_symmetry.space_group_name_H-M   'P 1'
#
loop_
_entity.id
_entity.type
_entity.pdbx_description
1 polymer ?
#
loop_
_entity_poly.entity_id
_entity_poly.type
_entity_poly.pdbx_seq_one_letter_code
_entity_poly.pdbx_strand_id
1 'polypeptide(L)'
;WVSRDGEKMTSWGGAPSRSNKCACGVTGTCDDAANSCNCESNDNVWREDSGFLTDKEALPVIQLRAGDVDASIEEGYYTLGKLMCY
;
A
#
# COMPACT_ATOMS: atom_id res chain seq x y z
N TRP A 1 1.62 4.09 -4.92
CA TRP A 1 3.03 4.48 -5.15
C TRP A 1 3.25 4.78 -6.63
N VAL A 2 4.43 5.27 -7.03
CA VAL A 2 4.73 5.62 -8.43
C VAL A 2 5.86 4.74 -8.97
N SER A 3 5.65 4.13 -10.13
CA SER A 3 6.60 3.24 -10.81
C SER A 3 7.77 3.98 -11.43
N ARG A 4 8.79 3.23 -11.90
CA ARG A 4 9.95 3.77 -12.65
C ARG A 4 9.57 4.63 -13.85
N ASP A 5 8.42 4.35 -14.46
CA ASP A 5 7.93 5.01 -15.68
C ASP A 5 6.90 6.11 -15.35
N GLY A 6 6.73 6.46 -14.08
CA GLY A 6 5.79 7.50 -13.64
C GLY A 6 4.35 7.02 -13.51
N GLU A 7 4.08 5.72 -13.64
CA GLU A 7 2.73 5.17 -13.53
C GLU A 7 2.24 5.21 -12.08
N LYS A 8 0.97 5.59 -11.88
CA LYS A 8 0.29 5.46 -10.59
C LYS A 8 -0.03 3.98 -10.32
N MET A 9 0.66 3.41 -9.34
CA MET A 9 0.43 2.04 -8.88
C MET A 9 -0.53 2.04 -7.69
N THR A 10 -1.59 1.23 -7.80
CA THR A 10 -2.73 1.20 -6.85
C THR A 10 -2.74 -0.01 -5.91
N SER A 11 -1.70 -0.83 -5.93
CA SER A 11 -1.52 -1.93 -4.97
C SER A 11 -0.47 -1.58 -3.93
N TRP A 12 -0.48 -2.24 -2.77
CA TRP A 12 0.51 -2.06 -1.72
C TRP A 12 0.87 -3.38 -1.04
N GLY A 13 2.08 -3.45 -0.48
CA GLY A 13 2.54 -4.48 0.46
C GLY A 13 2.07 -5.90 0.16
N GLY A 14 2.77 -6.63 -0.72
CA GLY A 14 2.49 -8.04 -1.01
C GLY A 14 1.29 -8.31 -1.94
N ALA A 15 0.50 -7.30 -2.31
CA ALA A 15 -0.58 -7.45 -3.28
C ALA A 15 -0.08 -7.50 -4.73
N PRO A 16 -0.80 -8.17 -5.65
CA PRO A 16 -0.53 -8.10 -7.08
C PRO A 16 -0.57 -6.66 -7.60
N SER A 17 0.30 -6.32 -8.56
CA SER A 17 0.29 -4.99 -9.18
C SER A 17 -1.08 -4.60 -9.69
N ARG A 18 -1.48 -3.35 -9.43
CA ARG A 18 -2.74 -2.75 -9.92
C ARG A 18 -4.01 -3.45 -9.42
N SER A 19 -3.93 -4.23 -8.33
CA SER A 19 -5.08 -4.89 -7.71
C SER A 19 -6.09 -3.93 -7.07
N ASN A 20 -5.72 -2.66 -6.87
CA ASN A 20 -6.45 -1.70 -6.03
C ASN A 20 -6.64 -2.18 -4.58
N LYS A 21 -5.74 -3.05 -4.10
CA LYS A 21 -5.81 -3.72 -2.80
C LYS A 21 -4.44 -3.83 -2.15
N CYS A 22 -4.44 -4.01 -0.83
CA CYS A 22 -3.32 -4.50 -0.04
C CYS A 22 -3.38 -6.03 0.07
N ALA A 23 -2.33 -6.69 0.58
CA ALA A 23 -2.30 -8.14 0.67
C ALA A 23 -3.51 -8.71 1.44
N CYS A 24 -3.89 -8.07 2.56
CA CYS A 24 -5.04 -8.49 3.35
C CYS A 24 -6.35 -8.43 2.54
N GLY A 25 -6.52 -7.43 1.67
CA GLY A 25 -7.74 -7.25 0.88
C GLY A 25 -7.83 -8.20 -0.30
N VAL A 26 -6.70 -8.77 -0.73
CA VAL A 26 -6.65 -9.86 -1.72
C VAL A 26 -7.07 -11.18 -1.08
N THR A 27 -6.66 -11.43 0.16
CA THR A 27 -6.93 -12.68 0.87
C THR A 27 -8.21 -12.65 1.71
N GLY A 28 -8.85 -11.48 1.85
CA GLY A 28 -10.02 -11.29 2.71
C GLY A 28 -9.68 -11.40 4.21
N THR A 29 -8.45 -11.05 4.57
CA THR A 29 -7.93 -11.15 5.95
C THR A 29 -7.63 -9.78 6.57
N CYS A 30 -8.12 -8.70 5.97
CA CYS A 30 -8.06 -7.40 6.63
C CYS A 30 -8.90 -7.47 7.93
N ASP A 31 -8.55 -6.62 8.90
CA ASP A 31 -9.25 -6.57 10.18
C ASP A 31 -10.75 -6.29 10.02
N ASP A 32 -11.10 -5.50 8.99
CA ASP A 32 -12.44 -5.48 8.41
C ASP A 32 -12.38 -6.10 7.01
N ALA A 33 -13.02 -7.27 6.86
CA ALA A 33 -13.03 -8.04 5.63
C ALA A 33 -13.76 -7.35 4.45
N ALA A 34 -14.52 -6.28 4.71
CA ALA A 34 -15.15 -5.47 3.66
C ALA A 34 -14.15 -4.53 2.96
N ASN A 35 -13.01 -4.24 3.59
CA ASN A 35 -12.03 -3.27 3.13
C ASN A 35 -10.99 -3.86 2.16
N SER A 36 -10.39 -2.99 1.34
CA SER A 36 -9.32 -3.37 0.42
C SER A 36 -7.94 -3.30 1.05
N CYS A 37 -7.79 -2.56 2.15
CA CYS A 37 -6.59 -2.41 2.95
C CYS A 37 -6.99 -2.23 4.43
N ASN A 38 -6.10 -2.55 5.37
CA ASN A 38 -6.38 -2.30 6.79
C ASN A 38 -6.50 -0.80 7.07
N CYS A 39 -5.74 0.04 6.38
CA CYS A 39 -5.78 1.50 6.56
C CYS A 39 -7.12 2.16 6.16
N GLU A 40 -8.05 1.43 5.51
CA GLU A 40 -9.39 1.97 5.15
C GLU A 40 -10.39 1.90 6.32
N SER A 41 -10.04 1.28 7.46
CA SER A 41 -10.98 0.99 8.55
C SER A 41 -11.54 2.23 9.28
N ASN A 42 -10.87 3.38 9.19
CA ASN A 42 -11.24 4.67 9.80
C ASN A 42 -11.80 4.59 11.24
N ASP A 43 -11.18 3.77 12.08
CA ASP A 43 -11.67 3.40 13.41
C ASP A 43 -10.82 3.96 14.57
N ASN A 44 -9.91 4.89 14.27
CA ASN A 44 -8.93 5.47 15.21
C ASN A 44 -7.99 4.42 15.86
N VAL A 45 -7.80 3.27 15.22
CA VAL A 45 -6.81 2.26 15.61
C VAL A 45 -5.65 2.29 14.62
N TRP A 46 -4.42 2.18 15.10
CA TRP A 46 -3.26 2.03 14.21
C TRP A 46 -3.37 0.71 13.46
N ARG A 47 -3.38 0.81 12.12
CA ARG A 47 -3.46 -0.30 11.18
C ARG A 47 -2.20 -0.31 10.31
N GLU A 48 -1.82 -1.50 9.85
CA GLU A 48 -0.64 -1.68 9.00
C GLU A 48 -0.95 -2.62 7.84
N ASP A 49 -0.43 -2.25 6.66
CA ASP A 49 -0.29 -3.12 5.50
C ASP A 49 1.19 -3.16 5.10
N SER A 50 1.79 -4.34 5.13
CA SER A 50 3.22 -4.53 4.85
C SER A 50 3.46 -5.69 3.88
N GLY A 51 4.66 -5.73 3.30
CA GLY A 51 5.08 -6.75 2.34
C GLY A 51 5.93 -6.19 1.21
N PHE A 52 6.36 -7.08 0.31
CA PHE A 52 7.18 -6.69 -0.84
C PHE A 52 6.35 -6.16 -1.99
N LEU A 53 6.89 -5.17 -2.68
CA LEU A 53 6.52 -4.86 -4.06
C LEU A 53 7.44 -5.69 -4.96
N THR A 54 6.88 -6.49 -5.87
CA THR A 54 7.62 -7.54 -6.59
C THR A 54 7.55 -7.44 -8.11
N ASP A 55 6.82 -6.46 -8.64
CA ASP A 55 6.71 -6.23 -10.09
C ASP A 55 8.00 -5.64 -10.64
N LYS A 56 8.81 -6.52 -11.25
CA LYS A 56 10.11 -6.18 -11.81
C LYS A 56 10.01 -5.17 -12.95
N GLU A 57 8.88 -5.08 -13.65
CA GLU A 57 8.71 -4.12 -14.73
C GLU A 57 8.43 -2.72 -14.16
N ALA A 58 7.70 -2.63 -13.05
CA ALA A 58 7.34 -1.35 -12.43
C ALA A 58 8.37 -0.78 -11.44
N LEU A 59 9.16 -1.61 -10.75
CA LEU A 59 10.16 -1.17 -9.77
C LEU A 59 11.37 -0.49 -10.43
N PRO A 60 12.15 0.40 -9.80
CA PRO A 60 12.01 0.87 -8.44
C PRO A 60 10.81 1.81 -8.27
N VAL A 61 10.38 1.93 -7.02
CA VAL A 61 9.46 3.00 -6.62
C VAL A 61 10.21 4.33 -6.69
N ILE A 62 9.67 5.31 -7.40
CA ILE A 62 10.26 6.67 -7.47
C ILE A 62 9.57 7.65 -6.52
N GLN A 63 8.34 7.35 -6.10
CA GLN A 63 7.59 8.19 -5.16
C GLN A 63 6.59 7.34 -4.36
N LEU A 64 6.50 7.60 -3.07
CA LEU A 64 5.37 7.15 -2.25
C LEU A 64 4.27 8.21 -2.26
N ARG A 65 3.03 7.75 -2.43
CA ARG A 65 1.83 8.58 -2.38
C ARG A 65 0.84 7.88 -1.47
N ALA A 66 0.66 8.44 -0.28
CA ALA A 66 -0.45 8.17 0.62
C ALA A 66 -1.39 9.39 0.56
N GLY A 67 -2.68 9.16 0.74
CA GLY A 67 -3.71 10.20 0.80
C GLY A 67 -4.60 9.97 2.01
N ASP A 68 -5.71 10.71 2.09
CA ASP A 68 -6.67 10.62 3.19
C ASP A 68 -6.03 10.95 4.54
N VAL A 69 -5.38 12.11 4.57
CA VAL A 69 -4.66 12.69 5.73
C VAL A 69 -4.92 14.21 5.81
N ASP A 70 -6.13 14.63 5.43
CA ASP A 70 -6.54 16.04 5.39
C ASP A 70 -7.34 16.49 6.63
N ALA A 71 -7.80 15.56 7.47
CA ALA A 71 -8.38 15.88 8.76
C ALA A 71 -7.31 16.01 9.86
N SER A 72 -7.57 16.85 10.87
CA SER A 72 -6.61 17.11 11.96
C SER A 72 -6.30 15.91 12.87
N ILE A 73 -7.08 14.85 12.76
CA ILE A 73 -6.94 13.61 13.53
C ILE A 73 -6.32 12.47 12.71
N GLU A 74 -6.11 12.68 11.41
CA GLU A 74 -5.57 11.66 10.52
C GLU A 74 -4.05 11.70 10.56
N GLU A 75 -3.46 10.52 10.73
CA GLU A 75 -2.02 10.35 10.81
C GLU A 75 -1.62 9.15 9.94
N GLY A 76 -0.45 9.22 9.31
CA GLY A 76 0.03 8.16 8.45
C GLY A 76 1.56 8.10 8.42
N TYR A 77 2.10 6.89 8.49
CA TYR A 77 3.53 6.62 8.36
C TYR A 77 3.78 5.64 7.22
N TYR A 78 4.92 5.78 6.57
CA TYR A 78 5.33 4.89 5.50
C TYR A 78 6.83 4.65 5.54
N THR A 79 7.22 3.42 5.21
CA THR A 79 8.62 3.03 5.02
C THR A 79 8.78 2.35 3.69
N LEU A 80 9.89 2.64 3.00
CA LEU A 80 10.29 1.94 1.77
C LEU A 80 11.69 1.37 1.97
N GLY A 81 11.80 0.06 1.87
CA GLY A 81 13.07 -0.64 1.91
C GLY A 81 13.93 -0.39 0.66
N LYS A 82 15.19 -0.83 0.72
CA LYS A 82 16.08 -0.81 -0.45
C LYS A 82 15.51 -1.70 -1.56
N LEU A 83 15.75 -1.32 -2.81
CA LEU A 83 15.54 -2.23 -3.94
C LEU A 83 16.48 -3.45 -3.80
N MET A 84 15.91 -4.65 -3.87
CA MET A 84 16.65 -5.92 -3.82
C MET A 84 16.64 -6.57 -5.20
N CYS A 85 17.81 -6.98 -5.68
CA CYS A 85 17.96 -7.73 -6.93
C CYS A 85 18.41 -9.16 -6.59
N TYR A 86 17.71 -10.17 -7.14
CA TYR A 86 17.99 -11.59 -6.95
C TYR A 86 18.39 -12.23 -8.28
#